data_AF-A0A4U7D206-F1
#
_entry.id   AF-A0A4U7D206-F1
#
_cell.length_a   1.000
_cell.length_b   1.000
_cell.length_c   1.000
_cell.angle_alpha   90.00
_cell.angle_beta   90.00
_cell.angle_gamma   90.00
#
_symmetry.space_group_name_H-M   'P 1'
#
loop_
_entity.id
_entity.type
_entity.pdbx_description
1 polymer ?
#
loop_
_entity_poly.entity_id
_entity_poly.type
_entity_poly.pdbx_seq_one_letter_code
_entity_poly.pdbx_strand_id
1 'polypeptide(L)'
;MDWTILLAIGLFAFAWLTMIYQAQKDSWDTSRTFGMFVFLVGATCGVFLDNLLSAESSLLPWIEPIAAVIMLVGLFIAWIWRPERDAP
;
A
#
# COMPACT_ATOMS: atom_id res chain seq x y z
N MET A 1 -21.57 -11.03 -0.80
CA MET A 1 -20.41 -10.12 -0.88
C MET A 1 -20.82 -9.00 -1.80
N ASP A 2 -20.76 -7.77 -1.33
CA ASP A 2 -21.24 -6.62 -2.10
C ASP A 2 -20.41 -6.46 -3.39
N TRP A 3 -21.06 -6.11 -4.51
CA TRP A 3 -20.38 -5.95 -5.82
C TRP A 3 -19.24 -4.91 -5.73
N THR A 4 -19.38 -3.95 -4.82
CA THR A 4 -18.36 -2.95 -4.48
C THR A 4 -17.06 -3.58 -3.97
N ILE A 5 -17.13 -4.60 -3.10
CA ILE A 5 -15.96 -5.30 -2.57
C ILE A 5 -15.28 -6.10 -3.68
N LEU A 6 -16.05 -6.76 -4.55
CA LEU A 6 -15.51 -7.51 -5.69
C LEU A 6 -14.73 -6.59 -6.64
N LEU A 7 -15.30 -5.41 -6.92
CA LEU A 7 -14.67 -4.39 -7.76
C LEU A 7 -13.40 -3.85 -7.10
N ALA A 8 -13.42 -3.58 -5.79
CA ALA A 8 -12.24 -3.16 -5.04
C ALA A 8 -11.11 -4.21 -5.11
N ILE A 9 -11.42 -5.49 -4.92
CA ILE A 9 -10.43 -6.58 -5.04
C ILE A 9 -9.82 -6.59 -6.44
N GLY A 10 -10.64 -6.47 -7.49
CA GLY A 10 -10.16 -6.42 -8.86
C GLY A 10 -9.21 -5.25 -9.13
N LEU A 11 -9.56 -4.05 -8.64
CA LEU A 11 -8.70 -2.86 -8.75
C LEU A 11 -7.38 -3.02 -8.01
N PHE A 12 -7.40 -3.55 -6.78
CA PHE A 12 -6.18 -3.78 -6.02
C PHE A 12 -5.29 -4.85 -6.67
N ALA A 13 -5.87 -5.95 -7.15
CA ALA A 13 -5.12 -6.96 -7.90
C ALA A 13 -4.45 -6.36 -9.14
N PHE A 14 -5.18 -5.50 -9.88
CA PHE A 14 -4.62 -4.80 -11.03
C PHE A 14 -3.50 -3.81 -10.63
N ALA A 15 -3.66 -3.08 -9.53
CA ALA A 15 -2.65 -2.17 -9.02
C ALA A 15 -1.37 -2.91 -8.59
N TRP A 16 -1.50 -4.07 -7.94
CA TRP A 16 -0.39 -4.96 -7.60
C TRP A 16 0.36 -5.47 -8.83
N LEU A 17 -0.37 -5.97 -9.83
CA LEU A 17 0.21 -6.41 -11.10
C LEU A 17 0.94 -5.28 -11.82
N THR A 18 0.34 -4.08 -11.84
CA THR A 18 0.93 -2.90 -12.47
C THR A 18 2.19 -2.46 -11.76
N MET A 19 2.23 -2.51 -10.42
CA MET A 19 3.42 -2.20 -9.63
C MET A 19 4.56 -3.17 -9.94
N ILE A 20 4.28 -4.48 -9.96
CA ILE A 20 5.28 -5.50 -10.29
C ILE A 20 5.79 -5.31 -11.73
N TYR A 21 4.87 -5.09 -12.67
CA TYR A 21 5.22 -4.88 -14.07
C TYR A 21 6.08 -3.63 -14.28
N GLN A 22 5.72 -2.50 -13.66
CA GLN A 22 6.51 -1.26 -13.77
C GLN A 22 7.85 -1.38 -13.05
N ALA A 23 7.90 -2.03 -11.89
CA ALA A 23 9.16 -2.25 -11.18
C ALA A 23 10.17 -3.03 -12.04
N GLN A 24 9.70 -4.04 -12.79
CA GLN A 24 10.53 -4.79 -13.72
C GLN A 24 10.86 -4.02 -15.01
N LYS A 25 9.86 -3.38 -15.62
CA LYS A 25 10.01 -2.68 -16.91
C LYS A 25 10.91 -1.45 -16.82
N ASP A 26 10.69 -0.63 -15.80
CA ASP A 26 11.39 0.65 -15.62
C ASP A 26 12.62 0.49 -14.71
N SER A 27 12.98 -0.75 -14.33
CA SER A 27 14.13 -1.07 -13.48
C SER A 27 14.20 -0.20 -12.23
N TRP A 28 13.10 -0.15 -11.47
CA TRP A 28 13.02 0.71 -10.29
C TRP A 28 14.09 0.35 -9.26
N ASP A 29 14.66 1.38 -8.64
CA ASP A 29 15.53 1.21 -7.49
C ASP A 29 14.82 0.42 -6.37
N THR A 30 15.58 -0.34 -5.59
CA THR A 30 15.04 -1.16 -4.50
C THR A 30 14.23 -0.33 -3.50
N SER A 31 14.65 0.91 -3.21
CA SER A 31 13.91 1.84 -2.35
C SER A 31 12.54 2.20 -2.92
N ARG A 32 12.46 2.50 -4.23
CA ARG A 32 11.20 2.84 -4.90
C ARG A 32 10.25 1.65 -4.92
N THR A 33 10.75 0.46 -5.21
CA THR A 33 9.96 -0.79 -5.19
C THR A 33 9.43 -1.08 -3.79
N PHE A 34 10.29 -0.97 -2.77
CA PHE A 34 9.88 -1.20 -1.38
C PHE A 34 8.87 -0.16 -0.88
N GLY A 35 9.06 1.13 -1.19
CA GLY A 35 8.12 2.18 -0.82
C GLY A 35 6.75 2.01 -1.46
N MET A 36 6.72 1.68 -2.76
CA MET A 36 5.46 1.39 -3.46
C MET A 36 4.78 0.12 -2.94
N PHE A 37 5.54 -0.89 -2.53
CA PHE A 37 5.02 -2.07 -1.85
C PHE A 37 4.35 -1.71 -0.52
N VAL A 38 5.04 -0.97 0.35
CA VAL A 38 4.50 -0.50 1.64
C VAL A 38 3.23 0.34 1.45
N PHE A 39 3.24 1.23 0.45
CA PHE A 39 2.06 2.02 0.08
C PHE A 39 0.87 1.15 -0.30
N LEU A 40 1.07 0.18 -1.21
CA LEU A 40 0.02 -0.73 -1.68
C LEU A 40 -0.53 -1.62 -0.56
N VAL A 41 0.34 -2.10 0.34
CA VAL A 41 -0.09 -2.84 1.53
C VAL A 41 -0.95 -1.96 2.45
N GLY A 42 -0.50 -0.73 2.75
CA GLY A 42 -1.27 0.21 3.56
C GLY A 42 -2.65 0.49 2.97
N ALA A 43 -2.71 0.75 1.67
CA ALA A 43 -3.97 0.98 0.95
C ALA A 43 -4.89 -0.27 0.96
N THR A 44 -4.32 -1.46 0.78
CA THR A 44 -5.09 -2.72 0.82
C THR A 44 -5.65 -2.95 2.23
N CYS A 45 -4.81 -2.79 3.26
CA CYS A 45 -5.23 -2.90 4.64
C CYS A 45 -6.34 -1.90 4.98
N GLY A 46 -6.20 -0.63 4.63
CA GLY A 46 -7.21 0.39 4.90
C GLY A 46 -8.58 0.08 4.28
N VAL A 47 -8.60 -0.47 3.07
CA VAL A 47 -9.86 -0.76 2.36
C VAL A 47 -10.54 -2.04 2.84
N PHE A 48 -9.76 -3.05 3.26
CA PHE A 48 -10.29 -4.38 3.57
C PHE A 48 -10.38 -4.70 5.07
N LEU A 49 -9.62 -4.03 5.95
CA LEU A 49 -9.64 -4.32 7.40
C LEU A 49 -10.99 -4.03 8.04
N ASP A 50 -11.68 -2.98 7.61
CA ASP A 50 -13.01 -2.62 8.14
C ASP A 50 -14.05 -3.70 7.87
N ASN A 51 -13.90 -4.45 6.76
CA ASN A 51 -14.77 -5.56 6.40
C ASN A 51 -14.43 -6.87 7.15
N LEU A 52 -13.23 -6.96 7.74
CA LEU A 52 -12.75 -8.15 8.47
C LEU A 52 -12.94 -8.02 9.98
N LEU A 53 -12.95 -6.80 10.51
CA LEU A 53 -13.08 -6.54 11.94
C LEU A 53 -14.55 -6.45 12.37
N SER A 54 -14.84 -6.94 13.57
CA SER A 54 -16.17 -6.85 14.15
C SER A 54 -16.54 -5.39 14.41
N ALA A 55 -17.82 -5.04 14.25
CA ALA A 55 -18.36 -3.69 14.45
C ALA A 55 -18.10 -3.11 15.86
N GLU A 56 -17.82 -3.96 16.84
CA GLU A 56 -17.49 -3.57 18.23
C GLU A 56 -16.00 -3.33 18.46
N SER A 57 -15.16 -3.48 17.43
CA SER A 57 -13.72 -3.36 17.58
C SER A 57 -13.31 -1.91 17.84
N SER A 58 -12.61 -1.67 18.95
CA SER A 58 -12.02 -0.36 19.29
C SER A 58 -10.98 0.12 18.27
N LEU A 59 -10.52 -0.76 17.38
CA LEU A 59 -9.59 -0.45 16.30
C LEU A 59 -10.26 0.21 15.09
N LEU A 60 -11.58 0.07 14.90
CA LEU A 60 -12.29 0.60 13.73
C LEU A 60 -12.00 2.08 13.43
N PRO A 61 -12.06 3.00 14.43
CA PRO A 61 -11.77 4.42 14.19
C PRO A 61 -10.30 4.70 13.87
N TRP A 62 -9.39 3.75 14.16
CA TRP A 62 -7.95 3.91 14.00
C TRP A 62 -7.42 3.28 12.71
N ILE A 63 -8.18 2.42 12.04
CA ILE A 63 -7.73 1.74 10.82
C ILE A 63 -7.44 2.74 9.72
N GLU A 64 -8.38 3.65 9.44
CA GLU A 64 -8.22 4.68 8.41
C GLU A 64 -6.97 5.56 8.66
N PRO A 65 -6.77 6.18 9.84
CA PRO A 65 -5.59 7.01 10.07
C PRO A 65 -4.29 6.18 10.09
N ILE A 66 -4.29 4.95 10.61
CA ILE A 66 -3.10 4.09 10.58
C ILE A 66 -2.75 3.73 9.12
N ALA A 67 -3.74 3.34 8.32
CA ALA A 67 -3.54 3.04 6.91
C ALA A 67 -3.00 4.26 6.15
N ALA A 68 -3.55 5.45 6.42
CA ALA A 68 -3.06 6.70 5.83
C ALA A 68 -1.60 6.99 6.20
N VAL A 69 -1.22 6.79 7.46
CA VAL A 69 0.19 6.94 7.89
C VAL A 69 1.10 5.94 7.18
N ILE A 70 0.70 4.67 7.08
CA ILE A 70 1.48 3.64 6.36
C ILE A 70 1.65 4.02 4.88
N MET A 71 0.58 4.51 4.23
CA MET A 71 0.63 4.99 2.86
C MET A 71 1.61 6.17 2.72
N LEU A 72 1.55 7.16 3.62
CA LEU A 72 2.47 8.30 3.60
C LEU A 72 3.93 7.86 3.78
N VAL A 73 4.20 6.91 4.67
CA VAL A 73 5.54 6.34 4.87
C VAL A 73 6.01 5.62 3.60
N GLY A 74 5.16 4.80 2.98
CA GLY A 74 5.50 4.14 1.72
C GLY A 74 5.83 5.13 0.60
N LEU A 75 5.06 6.20 0.49
CA LEU A 75 5.29 7.25 -0.51
C LEU A 75 6.57 8.04 -0.23
N PHE A 76 6.85 8.33 1.04
CA PHE A 76 8.11 8.95 1.48
C PHE A 76 9.32 8.08 1.11
N ILE A 77 9.27 6.79 1.44
CA ILE A 77 10.32 5.82 1.07
C ILE A 77 10.48 5.79 -0.46
N ALA A 78 9.37 5.74 -1.20
CA ALA A 78 9.41 5.58 -2.64
C ALA A 78 10.05 6.78 -3.38
N TRP A 79 9.88 8.00 -2.86
CA TRP A 79 10.26 9.22 -3.57
C TRP A 79 11.41 10.00 -2.95
N ILE A 80 11.51 9.99 -1.62
CA ILE A 80 12.45 10.84 -0.88
C ILE A 80 13.69 10.04 -0.46
N TRP A 81 13.53 8.76 -0.15
CA TRP A 81 14.66 7.94 0.29
C TRP A 81 15.45 7.39 -0.90
N ARG A 82 16.62 7.99 -1.15
CA ARG A 82 17.63 7.49 -2.09
C ARG A 82 18.80 6.89 -1.31
N PRO A 83 18.96 5.55 -1.30
CA PRO A 83 20.03 4.89 -0.55
C PRO A 83 21.44 5.17 -1.09
N GLU A 84 21.59 5.73 -2.30
CA GLU A 84 22.88 6.07 -2.92
C GLU A 84 23.70 7.13 -2.17
N ARG A 85 23.14 7.82 -1.16
CA ARG A 85 23.89 8.80 -0.35
C ARG A 85 24.41 8.28 0.99
N ASP A 86 24.14 7.02 1.33
CA ASP A 86 24.50 6.44 2.64
C ASP A 86 25.60 5.36 2.54
N ALA A 87 26.26 5.21 1.38
CA ALA A 87 27.46 4.39 1.27
C ALA A 87 28.70 5.19 1.73
N PRO A 88 29.47 4.72 2.74
CA PRO A 88 30.68 5.37 3.21
C PRO A 88 31.80 5.42 2.16
#